data_AF-A0A3S1CGH5-F1
#
_entry.id   AF-A0A3S1CGH5-F1
#
_cell.length_a   1.000
_cell.length_b   1.000
_cell.length_c   1.000
_cell.angle_alpha   90.00
_cell.angle_beta   90.00
_cell.angle_gamma   90.00
#
_symmetry.space_group_name_H-M   'P 1'
#
loop_
_entity.id
_entity.type
_entity.pdbx_description
1 polymer ?
#
loop_
_entity_poly.entity_id
_entity_poly.type
_entity_poly.pdbx_seq_one_letter_code
_entity_poly.pdbx_strand_id
1 'polypeptide(L)'
;MIRKAVFIIHVLVFTTLVIANNPGVKIRITKNGIDYANAVAHADIVKQLRSLTIPNQGGKDGHLSYDISNIRLTDLAPPASSISLVPGANGISWALSNFGITIHADWRVKYKKGIAKISTSGSFDVSITGMSVAETAGFGIDGTGRPSIASKGCSCSIGDVKVSFHGGTAFILNLFRHTAERKMRDAIPPKICEAVVKVVNSDAERSLASMVVTVELAKHFLVDYRLVASPTITADYIEILDKGEVFWEAAIKEAPFSPQPIPAWTDNSRMVYIWVTDYTPNTFFYQAHTNGYLKYNVTKKDLSVDRESYLNTTCSLKCIGTIIPQ
;
A
#
# COMPACT_ATOMS: atom_id res chain seq x y z
N MET A 1 -35.28 6.58 -43.02
CA MET A 1 -35.29 5.32 -42.25
C MET A 1 -33.88 4.76 -42.03
N ILE A 2 -33.04 4.69 -43.06
CA ILE A 2 -31.69 4.09 -43.02
C ILE A 2 -30.73 4.76 -41.99
N ARG A 3 -30.76 6.08 -41.83
CA ARG A 3 -29.94 6.81 -40.83
C ARG A 3 -30.26 6.47 -39.37
N LYS A 4 -31.51 6.09 -39.04
CA LYS A 4 -31.89 5.68 -37.68
C LYS A 4 -31.43 4.25 -37.36
N ALA A 5 -31.41 3.37 -38.36
CA ALA A 5 -30.91 2.00 -38.22
C ALA A 5 -29.38 1.95 -38.01
N VAL A 6 -28.62 2.80 -38.71
CA VAL A 6 -27.14 2.87 -38.55
C VAL A 6 -26.74 3.39 -37.17
N PHE A 7 -27.49 4.32 -36.58
CA PHE A 7 -27.23 4.84 -35.24
C PHE A 7 -27.52 3.80 -34.14
N ILE A 8 -28.60 3.02 -34.29
CA ILE A 8 -28.94 1.93 -33.37
C ILE A 8 -27.90 0.79 -33.44
N ILE A 9 -27.39 0.46 -34.63
CA ILE A 9 -26.31 -0.53 -34.80
C ILE A 9 -25.00 -0.03 -34.19
N HIS A 10 -24.66 1.27 -34.31
CA HIS A 10 -23.47 1.81 -33.65
C HIS A 10 -23.61 1.84 -32.12
N VAL A 11 -24.81 2.10 -31.57
CA VAL A 11 -25.05 2.04 -30.12
C VAL A 11 -25.01 0.60 -29.60
N LEU A 12 -25.45 -0.40 -30.38
CA LEU A 12 -25.35 -1.82 -30.03
C LEU A 12 -23.93 -2.40 -30.18
N VAL A 13 -23.09 -1.83 -31.04
CA VAL A 13 -21.67 -2.24 -31.23
C VAL A 13 -20.74 -1.59 -30.19
N PHE A 14 -21.17 -0.49 -29.53
CA PHE A 14 -20.42 0.15 -28.45
C PHE A 14 -20.86 -0.23 -27.03
N THR A 15 -21.86 -1.10 -26.86
CA THR A 15 -21.93 -1.91 -25.65
C THR A 15 -20.87 -3.00 -25.76
N THR A 16 -19.62 -2.64 -25.47
CA THR A 16 -18.68 -3.63 -24.94
C THR A 16 -19.45 -4.34 -23.83
N LEU A 17 -19.73 -5.63 -23.99
CA LEU A 17 -20.02 -6.47 -22.83
C LEU A 17 -18.85 -6.21 -21.89
N VAL A 18 -19.10 -5.43 -20.84
CA VAL A 18 -18.29 -5.52 -19.65
C VAL A 18 -18.60 -6.92 -19.15
N ILE A 19 -17.79 -7.90 -19.57
CA ILE A 19 -17.79 -9.21 -18.97
C ILE A 19 -17.42 -8.92 -17.53
N ALA A 20 -18.42 -8.87 -16.65
CA ALA A 20 -18.19 -8.81 -15.23
C ALA A 20 -17.49 -10.12 -14.88
N ASN A 21 -16.16 -10.08 -14.83
CA ASN A 21 -15.36 -11.21 -14.40
C ASN A 21 -15.60 -11.34 -12.90
N ASN A 22 -16.46 -12.29 -12.52
CA ASN A 22 -16.61 -12.65 -11.12
C ASN A 22 -15.21 -13.00 -10.56
N PRO A 23 -14.93 -12.63 -9.30
CA PRO A 23 -13.65 -12.98 -8.69
C PRO A 23 -13.62 -14.47 -8.32
N GLY A 24 -12.46 -15.09 -8.46
CA GLY A 24 -12.19 -16.39 -7.85
C GLY A 24 -11.97 -16.26 -6.34
N VAL A 25 -11.36 -15.15 -5.90
CA VAL A 25 -11.10 -14.83 -4.50
C VAL A 25 -11.54 -13.41 -4.19
N LYS A 26 -12.24 -13.21 -3.07
CA LYS A 26 -12.54 -11.90 -2.51
C LYS A 26 -11.92 -11.77 -1.14
N ILE A 27 -11.30 -10.63 -0.87
CA ILE A 27 -10.73 -10.27 0.42
C ILE A 27 -11.45 -9.02 0.91
N ARG A 28 -11.92 -9.03 2.15
CA ARG A 28 -12.45 -7.84 2.84
C ARG A 28 -11.59 -7.54 4.05
N ILE A 29 -11.09 -6.31 4.12
CA ILE A 29 -10.39 -5.76 5.28
C ILE A 29 -11.33 -4.76 5.95
N THR A 30 -11.76 -5.05 7.17
CA THR A 30 -12.71 -4.19 7.90
C THR A 30 -12.01 -3.05 8.61
N LYS A 31 -12.80 -2.09 9.10
CA LYS A 31 -12.31 -1.02 9.97
C LYS A 31 -11.54 -1.54 11.18
N ASN A 32 -11.95 -2.67 11.77
CA ASN A 32 -11.22 -3.31 12.87
C ASN A 32 -9.80 -3.76 12.44
N GLY A 33 -9.67 -4.32 11.23
CA GLY A 33 -8.37 -4.71 10.68
C GLY A 33 -7.48 -3.51 10.38
N ILE A 34 -8.07 -2.44 9.86
CA ILE A 34 -7.37 -1.18 9.55
C ILE A 34 -6.89 -0.49 10.83
N ASP A 35 -7.74 -0.44 11.86
CA ASP A 35 -7.38 0.14 13.15
C ASP A 35 -6.27 -0.64 13.84
N TYR A 36 -6.31 -1.97 13.75
CA TYR A 36 -5.22 -2.82 14.21
C TYR A 36 -3.91 -2.54 13.45
N ALA A 37 -3.96 -2.48 12.12
CA ALA A 37 -2.78 -2.18 11.30
C ALA A 37 -2.19 -0.79 11.64
N ASN A 38 -3.04 0.21 11.83
CA ASN A 38 -2.64 1.55 12.27
C ASN A 38 -1.98 1.53 13.65
N ALA A 39 -2.55 0.79 14.61
CA ALA A 39 -1.98 0.66 15.95
C ALA A 39 -0.59 -0.01 15.94
N VAL A 40 -0.41 -1.05 15.10
CA VAL A 40 0.89 -1.71 14.93
C VAL A 40 1.92 -0.77 14.27
N ALA A 41 1.53 -0.07 13.21
CA ALA A 41 2.41 0.84 12.49
C ALA A 41 2.79 2.09 13.30
N HIS A 42 2.00 2.47 14.31
CA HIS A 42 2.19 3.69 15.07
C HIS A 42 3.58 3.81 15.69
N ALA A 43 4.13 2.71 16.26
CA ALA A 43 5.45 2.71 16.86
C ALA A 43 6.56 3.02 15.83
N ASP A 44 6.45 2.43 14.64
CA ASP A 44 7.40 2.66 13.55
C ASP A 44 7.29 4.08 12.99
N ILE A 45 6.09 4.65 12.92
CA ILE A 45 5.88 6.06 12.53
C ILE A 45 6.60 6.99 13.50
N VAL A 46 6.41 6.80 14.82
CA VAL A 46 7.09 7.62 15.84
C VAL A 46 8.61 7.47 15.74
N LYS A 47 9.11 6.26 15.49
CA LYS A 47 10.54 6.01 15.28
C LYS A 47 11.07 6.73 14.04
N GLN A 48 10.35 6.67 12.92
CA GLN A 48 10.74 7.36 11.69
C GLN A 48 10.79 8.88 11.89
N LEU A 49 9.78 9.46 12.55
CA LEU A 49 9.75 10.89 12.90
C LEU A 49 10.97 11.31 13.73
N ARG A 50 11.39 10.49 14.71
CA ARG A 50 12.59 10.75 15.52
C ARG A 50 13.89 10.69 14.71
N SER A 51 13.92 9.88 13.66
CA SER A 51 15.09 9.70 12.80
C SER A 51 15.16 10.69 11.63
N LEU A 52 14.18 11.59 11.49
CA LEU A 52 14.17 12.57 10.40
C LEU A 52 15.39 13.47 10.47
N THR A 53 16.09 13.57 9.35
CA THR A 53 17.21 14.47 9.16
C THR A 53 16.80 15.61 8.25
N ILE A 54 17.01 16.85 8.70
CA ILE A 54 16.78 18.05 7.89
C ILE A 54 18.14 18.48 7.36
N PRO A 55 18.35 18.53 6.03
CA PRO A 55 19.64 18.89 5.47
C PRO A 55 19.97 20.36 5.77
N ASN A 56 21.27 20.65 5.95
CA ASN A 56 21.77 22.02 6.11
C ASN A 56 21.26 22.91 4.96
N GLN A 57 20.90 24.15 5.30
CA GLN A 57 20.38 25.13 4.36
C GLN A 57 21.39 26.27 4.21
N GLY A 58 21.55 26.81 3.01
CA GLY A 58 22.46 27.93 2.80
C GLY A 58 22.20 28.64 1.50
N GLY A 59 22.64 29.89 1.42
CA GLY A 59 22.41 30.70 0.23
C GLY A 59 23.17 32.01 0.23
N LYS A 60 23.07 32.72 -0.90
CA LYS A 60 23.55 34.08 -1.06
C LYS A 60 22.43 34.92 -1.67
N ASP A 61 22.22 36.09 -1.10
CA ASP A 61 21.31 37.10 -1.64
C ASP A 61 22.04 38.45 -1.65
N GLY A 62 22.50 38.85 -2.85
CA GLY A 62 23.36 40.01 -3.05
C GLY A 62 24.63 39.98 -2.18
N HIS A 63 24.70 40.92 -1.23
CA HIS A 63 25.83 41.06 -0.30
C HIS A 63 25.73 40.17 0.95
N LEU A 64 24.61 39.45 1.12
CA LEU A 64 24.32 38.59 2.25
C LEU A 64 24.61 37.13 1.87
N SER A 65 25.31 36.41 2.74
CA SER A 65 25.47 34.96 2.69
C SER A 65 25.02 34.38 4.01
N TYR A 66 24.21 33.34 3.98
CA TYR A 66 23.73 32.66 5.18
C TYR A 66 23.97 31.15 5.09
N ASP A 67 24.16 30.55 6.25
CA ASP A 67 24.31 29.11 6.46
C ASP A 67 23.50 28.74 7.71
N ILE A 68 22.75 27.65 7.62
CA ILE A 68 22.00 27.03 8.69
C ILE A 68 22.43 25.57 8.74
N SER A 69 23.02 25.17 9.85
CA SER A 69 23.66 23.86 10.01
C SER A 69 23.30 23.23 11.35
N ASN A 70 23.72 21.96 11.53
CA ASN A 70 23.46 21.19 12.76
C ASN A 70 21.95 21.17 13.11
N ILE A 71 21.12 21.06 12.07
CA ILE A 71 19.68 21.01 12.21
C ILE A 71 19.29 19.63 12.76
N ARG A 72 18.70 19.61 13.95
CA ARG A 72 18.33 18.35 14.62
C ARG A 72 17.04 18.48 15.41
N LEU A 73 16.26 17.42 15.40
CA LEU A 73 15.11 17.27 16.29
C LEU A 73 15.62 17.03 17.72
N THR A 74 15.29 17.92 18.65
CA THR A 74 15.67 17.80 20.07
C THR A 74 14.55 17.26 20.93
N ASP A 75 13.29 17.44 20.53
CA ASP A 75 12.13 16.91 21.23
C ASP A 75 11.00 16.54 20.26
N LEU A 76 10.22 15.52 20.62
CA LEU A 76 9.05 15.03 19.89
C LEU A 76 7.94 14.62 20.87
N ALA A 77 6.86 15.39 20.87
CA ALA A 77 5.58 14.94 21.39
C ALA A 77 4.90 14.08 20.30
N PRO A 78 4.71 12.76 20.52
CA PRO A 78 4.25 11.85 19.48
C PRO A 78 2.80 12.16 19.04
N PRO A 79 2.46 11.96 17.75
CA PRO A 79 1.10 12.14 17.26
C PRO A 79 0.15 11.07 17.75
N ALA A 80 -1.15 11.39 17.81
CA ALA A 80 -2.17 10.37 17.68
C ALA A 80 -2.33 10.01 16.19
N SER A 81 -2.32 8.72 15.85
CA SER A 81 -2.48 8.22 14.48
C SER A 81 -3.85 7.58 14.27
N SER A 82 -4.50 7.88 13.15
CA SER A 82 -5.76 7.24 12.77
C SER A 82 -5.85 7.02 11.26
N ILE A 83 -6.62 6.02 10.86
CA ILE A 83 -6.99 5.77 9.47
C ILE A 83 -8.51 5.72 9.37
N SER A 84 -9.06 6.49 8.44
CA SER A 84 -10.49 6.47 8.10
C SER A 84 -10.69 6.01 6.66
N LEU A 85 -11.85 5.39 6.41
CA LEU A 85 -12.26 5.00 5.07
C LEU A 85 -13.03 6.15 4.42
N VAL A 86 -12.70 6.44 3.16
CA VAL A 86 -13.25 7.57 2.40
C VAL A 86 -13.84 7.06 1.09
N PRO A 87 -15.12 6.59 1.10
CA PRO A 87 -15.78 6.08 -0.10
C PRO A 87 -15.77 7.06 -1.27
N GLY A 88 -15.99 8.35 -1.01
CA GLY A 88 -16.00 9.39 -2.04
C GLY A 88 -14.65 9.61 -2.75
N ALA A 89 -13.55 9.17 -2.14
CA ALA A 89 -12.22 9.21 -2.74
C ALA A 89 -11.77 7.85 -3.31
N ASN A 90 -12.63 6.82 -3.19
CA ASN A 90 -12.28 5.40 -3.29
C ASN A 90 -10.99 5.10 -2.52
N GLY A 91 -10.89 5.58 -1.28
CA GLY A 91 -9.61 5.71 -0.59
C GLY A 91 -9.62 5.58 0.92
N ILE A 92 -8.45 5.77 1.51
CA ILE A 92 -8.27 5.97 2.95
C ILE A 92 -7.76 7.38 3.22
N SER A 93 -8.07 7.92 4.40
CA SER A 93 -7.41 9.10 4.93
C SER A 93 -6.60 8.70 6.15
N TRP A 94 -5.28 8.92 6.09
CA TRP A 94 -4.37 8.72 7.20
C TRP A 94 -4.08 10.07 7.86
N ALA A 95 -4.28 10.14 9.18
CA ALA A 95 -4.12 11.37 9.94
C ALA A 95 -3.16 11.17 11.12
N LEU A 96 -2.23 12.12 11.27
CA LEU A 96 -1.40 12.33 12.45
C LEU A 96 -1.84 13.63 13.10
N SER A 97 -2.23 13.58 14.37
CA SER A 97 -2.86 14.71 15.05
C SER A 97 -2.16 15.08 16.35
N ASN A 98 -2.23 16.37 16.67
CA ASN A 98 -1.76 16.99 17.91
C ASN A 98 -0.32 16.63 18.32
N PHE A 99 0.60 16.57 17.36
CA PHE A 99 2.02 16.36 17.67
C PHE A 99 2.79 17.67 17.79
N GLY A 100 3.93 17.59 18.47
CA GLY A 100 4.81 18.72 18.68
C GLY A 100 6.25 18.33 18.39
N ILE A 101 7.00 19.26 17.79
CA ILE A 101 8.42 19.07 17.47
C ILE A 101 9.22 20.27 17.93
N THR A 102 10.39 20.01 18.50
CA THR A 102 11.39 21.04 18.77
C THR A 102 12.62 20.77 17.94
N ILE A 103 13.05 21.76 17.17
CA ILE A 103 14.22 21.69 16.30
C ILE A 103 15.24 22.70 16.80
N HIS A 104 16.48 22.25 16.93
CA HIS A 104 17.64 23.10 17.15
C HIS A 104 18.39 23.29 15.83
N ALA A 105 18.91 24.49 15.59
CA ALA A 105 19.81 24.76 14.47
C ALA A 105 20.83 25.85 14.80
N ASP A 106 22.02 25.72 14.24
CA ASP A 106 23.05 26.75 14.23
C ASP A 106 22.91 27.60 12.97
N TRP A 107 23.19 28.90 13.08
CA TRP A 107 23.16 29.81 11.94
C TRP A 107 24.40 30.70 11.89
N ARG A 108 24.81 31.05 10.67
CA ARG A 108 25.89 31.99 10.41
C ARG A 108 25.52 32.89 9.24
N VAL A 109 25.66 34.20 9.44
CA VAL A 109 25.37 35.21 8.42
C VAL A 109 26.62 36.07 8.19
N LYS A 110 26.96 36.28 6.92
CA LYS A 110 28.05 37.13 6.47
C LYS A 110 27.50 38.19 5.52
N TYR A 111 27.73 39.46 5.82
CA TYR A 111 27.41 40.58 4.95
C TYR A 111 28.68 41.26 4.47
N LYS A 112 28.81 41.48 3.15
CA LYS A 112 29.96 42.15 2.53
C LYS A 112 29.52 43.17 1.49
N LYS A 113 29.54 44.46 1.82
CA LYS A 113 29.31 45.57 0.87
C LYS A 113 30.37 46.65 1.07
N GLY A 114 31.22 46.86 0.06
CA GLY A 114 32.35 47.79 0.13
C GLY A 114 33.31 47.44 1.28
N ILE A 115 33.53 48.40 2.18
CA ILE A 115 34.43 48.28 3.35
C ILE A 115 33.74 47.57 4.54
N ALA A 116 32.40 47.52 4.57
CA ALA A 116 31.64 46.91 5.64
C ALA A 116 31.62 45.37 5.51
N LYS A 117 32.29 44.69 6.45
CA LYS A 117 32.28 43.23 6.60
C LYS A 117 31.71 42.87 7.97
N ILE A 118 30.50 42.33 7.98
CA ILE A 118 29.84 41.86 9.21
C ILE A 118 29.77 40.35 9.12
N SER A 119 30.20 39.66 10.18
CA SER A 119 30.04 38.21 10.32
C SER A 119 29.46 37.95 11.71
N THR A 120 28.28 37.36 11.75
CA THR A 120 27.62 36.98 13.00
C THR A 120 27.13 35.54 12.92
N SER A 121 26.98 34.91 14.07
CA SER A 121 26.50 33.54 14.21
C SER A 121 25.80 33.37 15.55
N GLY A 122 24.98 32.34 15.64
CA GLY A 122 24.32 31.93 16.86
C GLY A 122 23.58 30.63 16.62
N SER A 123 22.60 30.36 17.47
CA SER A 123 21.68 29.24 17.29
C SER A 123 20.24 29.70 17.52
N PHE A 124 19.29 28.88 17.11
CA PHE A 124 17.89 29.06 17.45
C PHE A 124 17.21 27.72 17.67
N ASP A 125 16.18 27.75 18.51
CA ASP A 125 15.23 26.66 18.66
C ASP A 125 13.88 27.07 18.07
N VAL A 126 13.25 26.15 17.34
CA VAL A 126 11.88 26.26 16.84
C VAL A 126 11.03 25.19 17.50
N SER A 127 10.06 25.61 18.29
CA SER A 127 9.05 24.73 18.87
C SER A 127 7.75 24.87 18.10
N ILE A 128 7.26 23.77 17.54
CA ILE A 128 5.99 23.68 16.82
C ILE A 128 5.06 22.79 17.63
N THR A 129 3.85 23.26 17.95
CA THR A 129 2.89 22.51 18.76
C THR A 129 1.52 22.46 18.12
N GLY A 130 0.76 21.40 18.43
CA GLY A 130 -0.59 21.21 17.87
C GLY A 130 -0.57 20.98 16.36
N MET A 131 0.49 20.36 15.84
CA MET A 131 0.57 20.04 14.41
C MET A 131 -0.35 18.88 14.09
N SER A 132 -1.06 18.98 12.97
CA SER A 132 -1.88 17.89 12.43
C SER A 132 -1.68 17.78 10.93
N VAL A 133 -1.54 16.56 10.42
CA VAL A 133 -1.36 16.23 9.01
C VAL A 133 -2.38 15.16 8.65
N ALA A 134 -3.10 15.32 7.55
CA ALA A 134 -3.98 14.31 7.02
C ALA A 134 -3.80 14.18 5.50
N GLU A 135 -3.55 12.95 5.05
CA GLU A 135 -3.37 12.60 3.65
C GLU A 135 -4.47 11.63 3.23
N THR A 136 -5.19 11.95 2.16
CA THR A 136 -6.19 11.07 1.57
C THR A 136 -5.63 10.43 0.31
N ALA A 137 -5.50 9.11 0.30
CA ALA A 137 -5.03 8.34 -0.83
C ALA A 137 -6.15 7.46 -1.39
N GLY A 138 -6.36 7.51 -2.70
CA GLY A 138 -7.35 6.69 -3.42
C GLY A 138 -6.69 5.49 -4.08
N PHE A 139 -7.41 4.37 -4.12
CA PHE A 139 -6.95 3.13 -4.73
C PHE A 139 -7.56 2.90 -6.11
N GLY A 140 -6.83 2.18 -6.94
CA GLY A 140 -7.23 1.80 -8.28
C GLY A 140 -6.64 0.46 -8.70
N ILE A 141 -6.72 0.21 -10.01
CA ILE A 141 -6.17 -0.94 -10.69
C ILE A 141 -5.44 -0.46 -11.95
N ASP A 142 -4.25 -1.00 -12.23
CA ASP A 142 -3.50 -0.70 -13.45
C ASP A 142 -3.92 -1.61 -14.63
N GLY A 143 -3.35 -1.36 -15.82
CA GLY A 143 -3.64 -2.15 -17.02
C GLY A 143 -3.16 -3.61 -16.96
N THR A 144 -2.40 -3.99 -15.93
CA THR A 144 -1.88 -5.35 -15.72
C THR A 144 -2.60 -6.11 -14.61
N GLY A 145 -3.60 -5.48 -13.97
CA GLY A 145 -4.34 -6.07 -12.85
C GLY A 145 -3.64 -5.92 -11.51
N ARG A 146 -2.69 -4.98 -11.36
CA ARG A 146 -2.07 -4.65 -10.07
C ARG A 146 -2.85 -3.53 -9.39
N PRO A 147 -2.85 -3.47 -8.05
CA PRO A 147 -3.37 -2.32 -7.33
C PRO A 147 -2.54 -1.07 -7.65
N SER A 148 -3.19 0.09 -7.65
CA SER A 148 -2.54 1.40 -7.68
C SER A 148 -3.06 2.29 -6.56
N ILE A 149 -2.28 3.31 -6.21
CA ILE A 149 -2.57 4.30 -5.19
C ILE A 149 -2.14 5.69 -5.67
N ALA A 150 -2.95 6.69 -5.37
CA ALA A 150 -2.60 8.08 -5.64
C ALA A 150 -3.18 9.01 -4.58
N SER A 151 -2.46 10.07 -4.27
CA SER A 151 -2.93 11.16 -3.43
C SER A 151 -4.17 11.81 -4.06
N LYS A 152 -5.20 12.00 -3.24
CA LYS A 152 -6.43 12.75 -3.54
C LYS A 152 -6.47 14.09 -2.82
N GLY A 153 -5.63 14.28 -1.81
CA GLY A 153 -5.47 15.55 -1.13
C GLY A 153 -4.73 15.42 0.19
N CYS A 154 -3.95 16.45 0.50
CA CYS A 154 -3.26 16.62 1.78
C CYS A 154 -3.76 17.88 2.48
N SER A 155 -3.87 17.80 3.80
CA SER A 155 -4.02 18.97 4.67
C SER A 155 -2.99 18.91 5.80
N CYS A 156 -2.44 20.06 6.15
CA CYS A 156 -1.56 20.21 7.28
C CYS A 156 -1.92 21.50 8.01
N SER A 157 -1.96 21.46 9.33
CA SER A 157 -2.21 22.61 10.18
C SER A 157 -1.24 22.65 11.34
N ILE A 158 -0.97 23.86 11.82
CA ILE A 158 -0.08 24.12 12.95
C ILE A 158 -0.83 24.99 13.95
N GLY A 159 -0.89 24.54 15.20
CA GLY A 159 -1.43 25.31 16.30
C GLY A 159 -0.58 26.55 16.57
N ASP A 160 0.66 26.34 17.01
CA ASP A 160 1.59 27.41 17.38
C ASP A 160 3.03 27.13 16.93
N VAL A 161 3.77 28.20 16.66
CA VAL A 161 5.20 28.18 16.34
C VAL A 161 5.89 29.21 17.24
N LYS A 162 6.89 28.77 18.00
CA LYS A 162 7.72 29.65 18.83
C LYS A 162 9.17 29.57 18.38
N VAL A 163 9.79 30.72 18.19
CA VAL A 163 11.21 30.80 17.82
C VAL A 163 11.99 31.49 18.94
N SER A 164 13.06 30.83 19.39
CA SER A 164 13.97 31.38 20.41
C SER A 164 15.37 31.47 19.84
N PHE A 165 15.89 32.68 19.68
CA PHE A 165 17.28 32.90 19.25
C PHE A 165 18.22 32.97 20.45
N HIS A 166 19.40 32.39 20.30
CA HIS A 166 20.45 32.34 21.32
C HIS A 166 21.76 32.96 20.80
N GLY A 167 22.59 33.44 21.73
CA GLY A 167 23.89 34.06 21.44
C GLY A 167 23.92 35.58 21.53
N GLY A 168 25.07 36.19 21.19
CA GLY A 168 25.34 37.61 21.42
C GLY A 168 24.42 38.59 20.68
N THR A 169 23.80 38.17 19.57
CA THR A 169 22.82 38.98 18.81
C THR A 169 21.37 38.53 19.04
N ALA A 170 21.12 37.64 20.01
CA ALA A 170 19.79 37.13 20.32
C ALA A 170 18.78 38.26 20.62
N PHE A 171 19.21 39.31 21.33
CA PHE A 171 18.35 40.45 21.67
C PHE A 171 17.71 41.10 20.43
N ILE A 172 18.49 41.30 19.36
CA ILE A 172 18.02 41.93 18.12
C ILE A 172 17.18 40.95 17.29
N LEU A 173 17.58 39.69 17.22
CA LEU A 173 16.85 38.67 16.44
C LEU A 173 15.50 38.32 17.08
N ASN A 174 15.43 38.31 18.41
CA ASN A 174 14.19 38.11 19.15
C ASN A 174 13.17 39.24 18.91
N LEU A 175 13.60 40.42 18.45
CA LEU A 175 12.68 41.49 18.02
C LEU A 175 11.87 41.09 16.76
N PHE A 176 12.44 40.22 15.91
CA PHE A 176 11.80 39.74 14.69
C PHE A 176 11.17 38.35 14.84
N ARG A 177 11.17 37.76 16.05
CA ARG A 177 10.65 36.40 16.31
C ARG A 177 9.23 36.20 15.75
N HIS A 178 8.33 37.14 16.00
CA HIS A 178 6.94 37.05 15.57
C HIS A 178 6.78 37.06 14.05
N THR A 179 7.70 37.71 13.34
CA THR A 179 7.73 37.66 11.88
C THR A 179 8.23 36.31 11.38
N ALA A 180 9.25 35.74 12.03
CA ALA A 180 9.75 34.40 11.71
C ALA A 180 8.70 33.32 12.00
N GLU A 181 8.06 33.35 13.18
CA GLU A 181 6.98 32.46 13.60
C GLU A 181 5.84 32.43 12.59
N ARG A 182 5.35 33.62 12.17
CA ARG A 182 4.29 33.73 11.15
C ARG A 182 4.72 33.13 9.81
N LYS A 183 5.91 33.49 9.31
CA LYS A 183 6.42 32.96 8.04
C LYS A 183 6.57 31.44 8.08
N MET A 184 7.04 30.88 9.19
CA MET A 184 7.15 29.44 9.38
C MET A 184 5.76 28.78 9.41
N ARG A 185 4.80 29.36 10.13
CA ARG A 185 3.42 28.87 10.20
C ARG A 185 2.76 28.81 8.82
N ASP A 186 3.08 29.75 7.93
CA ASP A 186 2.54 29.79 6.57
C ASP A 186 3.30 28.86 5.59
N ALA A 187 4.62 28.71 5.76
CA ALA A 187 5.47 27.99 4.82
C ALA A 187 5.62 26.49 5.11
N ILE A 188 5.54 26.07 6.37
CA ILE A 188 5.76 24.66 6.76
C ILE A 188 4.63 23.74 6.28
N PRO A 189 3.33 24.06 6.49
CA PRO A 189 2.24 23.16 6.10
C PRO A 189 2.25 22.73 4.62
N PRO A 190 2.39 23.63 3.63
CA PRO A 190 2.42 23.21 2.23
C PRO A 190 3.66 22.35 1.91
N LYS A 191 4.79 22.60 2.57
CA LYS A 191 6.02 21.81 2.39
C LYS A 191 5.90 20.39 2.95
N ILE A 192 5.25 20.24 4.11
CA ILE A 192 4.92 18.92 4.65
C ILE A 192 4.01 18.18 3.69
N CYS A 193 2.95 18.83 3.19
CA CYS A 193 2.04 18.20 2.25
C CYS A 193 2.73 17.82 0.93
N GLU A 194 3.59 18.68 0.38
CA GLU A 194 4.40 18.35 -0.82
C GLU A 194 5.21 17.06 -0.61
N ALA A 195 5.86 16.92 0.56
CA ALA A 195 6.63 15.73 0.88
C ALA A 195 5.75 14.48 1.05
N VAL A 196 4.62 14.58 1.76
CA VAL A 196 3.71 13.46 1.99
C VAL A 196 3.06 12.98 0.69
N VAL A 197 2.55 13.91 -0.13
CA VAL A 197 1.97 13.61 -1.44
C VAL A 197 3.00 12.93 -2.35
N LYS A 198 4.27 13.36 -2.30
CA LYS A 198 5.35 12.73 -3.05
C LYS A 198 5.59 11.29 -2.62
N VAL A 199 5.58 11.00 -1.31
CA VAL A 199 5.74 9.64 -0.79
C VAL A 199 4.61 8.74 -1.30
N VAL A 200 3.35 9.20 -1.27
CA VAL A 200 2.21 8.44 -1.78
C VAL A 200 2.34 8.19 -3.28
N ASN A 201 2.51 9.25 -4.07
CA ASN A 201 2.51 9.16 -5.53
C ASN A 201 3.79 8.53 -6.11
N SER A 202 4.84 8.35 -5.30
CA SER A 202 6.11 7.79 -5.76
C SER A 202 6.42 6.47 -5.09
N ASP A 203 6.64 6.46 -3.78
CA ASP A 203 7.18 5.30 -3.09
C ASP A 203 6.09 4.26 -2.81
N ALA A 204 4.92 4.69 -2.33
CA ALA A 204 3.78 3.79 -2.12
C ALA A 204 3.27 3.24 -3.45
N GLU A 205 3.11 4.09 -4.47
CA GLU A 205 2.70 3.65 -5.81
C GLU A 205 3.71 2.69 -6.43
N ARG A 206 5.02 2.98 -6.35
CA ARG A 206 6.05 2.05 -6.83
C ARG A 206 5.98 0.71 -6.11
N SER A 207 5.72 0.71 -4.80
CA SER A 207 5.57 -0.52 -4.02
C SER A 207 4.41 -1.36 -4.53
N LEU A 208 3.24 -0.76 -4.76
CA LEU A 208 2.07 -1.49 -5.31
C LEU A 208 2.30 -1.96 -6.75
N ALA A 209 2.90 -1.11 -7.59
CA ALA A 209 3.26 -1.46 -8.97
C ALA A 209 4.25 -2.64 -9.04
N SER A 210 5.09 -2.82 -8.02
CA SER A 210 6.03 -3.95 -7.93
C SER A 210 5.42 -5.26 -7.42
N MET A 211 4.16 -5.25 -6.95
CA MET A 211 3.53 -6.41 -6.31
C MET A 211 3.37 -7.59 -7.27
N VAL A 212 3.71 -8.81 -6.86
CA VAL A 212 3.97 -9.90 -7.81
C VAL A 212 2.75 -10.49 -8.51
N VAL A 213 1.49 -10.42 -8.09
CA VAL A 213 0.23 -10.86 -8.78
C VAL A 213 0.13 -12.27 -9.40
N THR A 214 1.23 -13.00 -9.58
CA THR A 214 1.25 -14.41 -9.99
C THR A 214 2.34 -15.10 -9.18
N VAL A 215 1.95 -15.98 -8.27
CA VAL A 215 2.86 -16.63 -7.32
C VAL A 215 2.88 -18.13 -7.52
N GLU A 216 4.06 -18.73 -7.32
CA GLU A 216 4.21 -20.18 -7.32
C GLU A 216 3.37 -20.82 -6.21
N LEU A 217 2.58 -21.82 -6.59
CA LEU A 217 1.83 -22.70 -5.72
C LEU A 217 2.32 -24.12 -5.99
N ALA A 218 2.97 -24.73 -5.00
CA ALA A 218 3.71 -25.98 -5.22
C ALA A 218 4.72 -25.86 -6.39
N LYS A 219 5.27 -26.97 -6.89
CA LYS A 219 6.42 -26.94 -7.81
C LYS A 219 6.11 -26.48 -9.24
N HIS A 220 4.87 -26.59 -9.70
CA HIS A 220 4.52 -26.45 -11.11
C HIS A 220 3.26 -25.61 -11.37
N PHE A 221 2.66 -25.05 -10.32
CA PHE A 221 1.44 -24.26 -10.46
C PHE A 221 1.72 -22.80 -10.12
N LEU A 222 0.94 -21.93 -10.75
CA LEU A 222 0.98 -20.49 -10.52
C LEU A 222 -0.42 -20.03 -10.15
N VAL A 223 -0.57 -19.29 -9.05
CA VAL A 223 -1.84 -18.65 -8.68
C VAL A 223 -1.82 -17.22 -9.18
N ASP A 224 -2.78 -16.89 -10.05
CA ASP A 224 -3.04 -15.56 -10.53
C ASP A 224 -4.03 -14.84 -9.60
N TYR A 225 -3.52 -13.86 -8.88
CA TYR A 225 -4.29 -13.00 -7.98
C TYR A 225 -4.30 -11.55 -8.47
N ARG A 226 -4.19 -11.33 -9.78
CA ARG A 226 -4.50 -10.03 -10.38
C ARG A 226 -5.90 -9.59 -10.01
N LEU A 227 -6.06 -8.29 -9.78
CA LEU A 227 -7.34 -7.67 -9.53
C LEU A 227 -8.23 -7.80 -10.78
N VAL A 228 -9.49 -8.16 -10.58
CA VAL A 228 -10.51 -8.17 -11.66
C VAL A 228 -11.29 -6.86 -11.72
N ALA A 229 -11.18 -6.03 -10.69
CA ALA A 229 -11.79 -4.70 -10.60
C ALA A 229 -11.02 -3.82 -9.61
N SER A 230 -11.25 -2.51 -9.66
CA SER A 230 -10.74 -1.58 -8.65
C SER A 230 -11.24 -1.97 -7.26
N PRO A 231 -10.41 -1.86 -6.20
CA PRO A 231 -10.87 -2.09 -4.83
C PRO A 231 -12.08 -1.22 -4.50
N THR A 232 -13.04 -1.78 -3.79
CA THR A 232 -14.27 -1.09 -3.37
C THR A 232 -14.15 -0.67 -1.92
N ILE A 233 -14.42 0.60 -1.63
CA ILE A 233 -14.28 1.16 -0.29
C ILE A 233 -15.61 1.69 0.21
N THR A 234 -16.02 1.21 1.39
CA THR A 234 -17.21 1.65 2.12
C THR A 234 -16.79 2.38 3.40
N ALA A 235 -17.74 2.82 4.22
CA ALA A 235 -17.42 3.39 5.52
C ALA A 235 -16.84 2.34 6.50
N ASP A 236 -17.09 1.05 6.25
CA ASP A 236 -16.81 -0.04 7.19
C ASP A 236 -15.70 -0.98 6.75
N TYR A 237 -15.42 -1.06 5.44
CA TYR A 237 -14.43 -1.99 4.90
C TYR A 237 -13.87 -1.59 3.53
N ILE A 238 -12.75 -2.23 3.18
CA ILE A 238 -12.16 -2.30 1.84
C ILE A 238 -12.37 -3.72 1.31
N GLU A 239 -12.87 -3.85 0.08
CA GLU A 239 -12.98 -5.12 -0.64
C GLU A 239 -12.05 -5.15 -1.85
N ILE A 240 -11.33 -6.26 -1.97
CA ILE A 240 -10.36 -6.56 -3.03
C ILE A 240 -10.86 -7.81 -3.75
N LEU A 241 -10.94 -7.73 -5.08
CA LEU A 241 -11.49 -8.78 -5.93
C LEU A 241 -10.36 -9.33 -6.81
N ASP A 242 -9.93 -10.55 -6.52
CA ASP A 242 -8.81 -11.21 -7.20
C ASP A 242 -9.33 -12.27 -8.17
N LYS A 243 -8.56 -12.50 -9.25
CA LYS A 243 -8.89 -13.52 -10.25
C LYS A 243 -8.96 -14.92 -9.64
N GLY A 244 -7.99 -15.28 -8.81
CA GLY A 244 -7.97 -16.55 -8.09
C GLY A 244 -7.90 -17.78 -8.99
N GLU A 245 -7.23 -17.68 -10.14
CA GLU A 245 -7.08 -18.79 -11.08
C GLU A 245 -5.72 -19.47 -10.91
N VAL A 246 -5.69 -20.79 -11.09
CA VAL A 246 -4.43 -21.54 -11.11
C VAL A 246 -4.05 -21.96 -12.52
N PHE A 247 -2.80 -21.65 -12.88
CA PHE A 247 -2.16 -22.04 -14.13
C PHE A 247 -1.11 -23.12 -13.92
N TRP A 248 -0.79 -23.83 -15.01
CA TRP A 248 0.41 -24.66 -15.10
C TRP A 248 1.58 -23.82 -15.59
N GLU A 249 2.69 -23.82 -14.84
CA GLU A 249 3.84 -22.94 -15.10
C GLU A 249 4.40 -23.10 -16.53
N ALA A 250 4.52 -24.33 -17.02
CA ALA A 250 5.08 -24.59 -18.35
C ALA A 250 4.14 -24.17 -19.50
N ALA A 251 2.85 -23.91 -19.23
CA ALA A 251 1.87 -23.54 -20.24
C ALA A 251 0.67 -22.80 -19.61
N ILE A 252 0.71 -21.47 -19.64
CA ILE A 252 -0.38 -20.62 -19.15
C ILE A 252 -1.60 -20.77 -20.07
N LYS A 253 -2.67 -21.39 -19.56
CA LYS A 253 -3.96 -21.56 -20.23
C LYS A 253 -5.09 -21.37 -19.24
N GLU A 254 -6.05 -20.54 -19.62
CA GLU A 254 -7.30 -20.33 -18.86
C GLU A 254 -8.08 -21.64 -18.76
N ALA A 255 -8.73 -21.86 -17.62
CA ALA A 255 -9.65 -22.95 -17.45
C ALA A 255 -10.92 -22.76 -18.31
N PRO A 256 -11.55 -23.84 -18.79
CA PRO A 256 -12.73 -23.78 -19.66
C PRO A 256 -14.04 -23.47 -18.91
N PHE A 257 -13.95 -22.85 -17.73
CA PHE A 257 -15.07 -22.50 -16.87
C PHE A 257 -14.75 -21.19 -16.11
N SER A 258 -15.74 -20.58 -15.48
CA SER A 258 -15.60 -19.27 -14.82
C SER A 258 -16.24 -19.26 -13.43
N PRO A 259 -15.75 -18.41 -12.51
CA PRO A 259 -16.30 -18.33 -11.16
C PRO A 259 -17.74 -17.80 -11.15
N GLN A 260 -18.51 -18.28 -10.18
CA GLN A 260 -19.84 -17.74 -9.87
C GLN A 260 -19.72 -16.49 -9.00
N PRO A 261 -20.72 -15.60 -9.01
CA PRO A 261 -20.74 -14.43 -8.13
C PRO A 261 -20.68 -14.84 -6.66
N ILE A 262 -19.82 -14.18 -5.88
CA ILE A 262 -19.75 -14.40 -4.43
C ILE A 262 -20.97 -13.74 -3.78
N PRO A 263 -21.76 -14.45 -2.94
CA PRO A 263 -22.94 -13.89 -2.31
C PRO A 263 -22.60 -12.70 -1.40
N ALA A 264 -23.61 -11.87 -1.15
CA ALA A 264 -23.50 -10.75 -0.22
C ALA A 264 -23.20 -11.24 1.20
N TRP A 265 -22.40 -10.48 1.93
CA TRP A 265 -22.03 -10.77 3.31
C TRP A 265 -22.09 -9.50 4.16
N THR A 266 -22.79 -9.56 5.28
CA THR A 266 -23.09 -8.38 6.13
C THR A 266 -22.24 -8.30 7.39
N ASP A 267 -21.66 -9.42 7.84
CA ASP A 267 -20.83 -9.42 9.04
C ASP A 267 -19.47 -8.75 8.79
N ASN A 268 -19.09 -7.85 9.69
CA ASN A 268 -17.85 -7.09 9.69
C ASN A 268 -17.13 -7.15 11.07
N SER A 269 -17.51 -8.11 11.93
CA SER A 269 -16.96 -8.26 13.29
C SER A 269 -15.49 -8.69 13.33
N ARG A 270 -14.97 -9.34 12.28
CA ARG A 270 -13.56 -9.77 12.16
C ARG A 270 -12.73 -8.75 11.40
N MET A 271 -11.41 -8.82 11.57
CA MET A 271 -10.46 -7.93 10.89
C MET A 271 -10.38 -8.18 9.38
N VAL A 272 -10.40 -9.46 8.99
CA VAL A 272 -10.27 -9.90 7.60
C VAL A 272 -11.27 -11.02 7.33
N TYR A 273 -11.88 -10.97 6.16
CA TYR A 273 -12.67 -12.05 5.59
C TYR A 273 -12.10 -12.43 4.23
N ILE A 274 -12.03 -13.73 3.97
CA ILE A 274 -11.55 -14.28 2.70
C ILE A 274 -12.62 -15.24 2.19
N TRP A 275 -13.09 -15.02 0.97
CA TRP A 275 -13.95 -15.95 0.26
C TRP A 275 -13.16 -16.53 -0.90
N VAL A 276 -13.09 -17.85 -0.95
CA VAL A 276 -12.49 -18.60 -2.06
C VAL A 276 -13.62 -19.37 -2.71
N THR A 277 -13.88 -19.08 -3.98
CA THR A 277 -14.88 -19.82 -4.76
C THR A 277 -14.36 -21.21 -5.11
N ASP A 278 -15.27 -22.13 -5.45
CA ASP A 278 -14.92 -23.45 -5.96
C ASP A 278 -14.10 -23.41 -7.27
N TYR A 279 -14.19 -22.30 -8.02
CA TYR A 279 -13.36 -22.03 -9.19
C TYR A 279 -11.86 -22.18 -8.89
N THR A 280 -11.34 -21.55 -7.85
CA THR A 280 -9.89 -21.61 -7.53
C THR A 280 -9.37 -23.05 -7.39
N PRO A 281 -9.90 -23.91 -6.50
CA PRO A 281 -9.46 -25.29 -6.41
C PRO A 281 -9.80 -26.10 -7.67
N ASN A 282 -10.91 -25.84 -8.37
CA ASN A 282 -11.25 -26.54 -9.61
C ASN A 282 -10.24 -26.24 -10.73
N THR A 283 -9.76 -25.00 -10.87
CA THR A 283 -8.70 -24.65 -11.83
C THR A 283 -7.40 -25.38 -11.49
N PHE A 284 -7.03 -25.45 -10.20
CA PHE A 284 -5.87 -26.24 -9.76
C PHE A 284 -6.01 -27.72 -10.16
N PHE A 285 -7.13 -28.36 -9.84
CA PHE A 285 -7.35 -29.77 -10.19
C PHE A 285 -7.43 -29.99 -11.69
N TYR A 286 -8.00 -29.07 -12.45
CA TYR A 286 -8.02 -29.10 -13.90
C TYR A 286 -6.61 -29.07 -14.48
N GLN A 287 -5.75 -28.13 -14.05
CA GLN A 287 -4.35 -28.07 -14.49
C GLN A 287 -3.60 -29.34 -14.08
N ALA A 288 -3.81 -29.82 -12.86
CA ALA A 288 -3.13 -31.01 -12.35
C ALA A 288 -3.53 -32.28 -13.13
N HIS A 289 -4.81 -32.42 -13.48
CA HIS A 289 -5.31 -33.55 -14.25
C HIS A 289 -4.82 -33.51 -15.70
N THR A 290 -5.00 -32.38 -16.38
CA THR A 290 -4.67 -32.23 -17.81
C THR A 290 -3.17 -32.31 -18.09
N ASN A 291 -2.32 -31.90 -17.14
CA ASN A 291 -0.87 -32.04 -17.24
C ASN A 291 -0.35 -33.36 -16.64
N GLY A 292 -1.23 -34.30 -16.28
CA GLY A 292 -0.85 -35.64 -15.80
C GLY A 292 -0.14 -35.66 -14.45
N TYR A 293 -0.27 -34.60 -13.65
CA TYR A 293 0.30 -34.49 -12.30
C TYR A 293 -0.42 -35.41 -11.30
N LEU A 294 -1.72 -35.64 -11.50
CA LEU A 294 -2.54 -36.54 -10.67
C LEU A 294 -2.38 -38.01 -11.09
N LYS A 295 -1.14 -38.51 -11.11
CA LYS A 295 -0.81 -39.91 -11.39
C LYS A 295 0.05 -40.48 -10.28
N TYR A 296 -0.31 -41.66 -9.81
CA TYR A 296 0.48 -42.41 -8.85
C TYR A 296 0.66 -43.84 -9.35
N ASN A 297 1.91 -44.30 -9.42
CA ASN A 297 2.22 -45.68 -9.79
C ASN A 297 2.28 -46.52 -8.51
N VAL A 298 1.25 -47.34 -8.27
CA VAL A 298 1.24 -48.28 -7.15
C VAL A 298 1.98 -49.53 -7.56
N THR A 299 3.06 -49.82 -6.87
CA THR A 299 3.84 -51.05 -7.02
C THR A 299 3.68 -51.94 -5.79
N LYS A 300 4.18 -53.17 -5.89
CA LYS A 300 4.27 -54.09 -4.75
C LYS A 300 4.93 -53.46 -3.51
N LYS A 301 5.90 -52.54 -3.71
CA LYS A 301 6.65 -51.86 -2.64
C LYS A 301 5.81 -50.85 -1.86
N ASP A 302 4.69 -50.41 -2.42
CA ASP A 302 3.76 -49.47 -1.80
C ASP A 302 2.73 -50.18 -0.90
N LEU A 303 2.72 -51.52 -0.91
CA LEU A 303 1.83 -52.34 -0.09
C LEU A 303 2.55 -52.88 1.14
N SER A 304 1.79 -53.10 2.21
CA SER A 304 2.30 -53.79 3.40
C SER A 304 2.67 -55.24 3.07
N VAL A 305 3.59 -55.82 3.84
CA VAL A 305 4.16 -57.16 3.59
C VAL A 305 3.09 -58.25 3.47
N ASP A 306 1.98 -58.13 4.20
CA ASP A 306 0.83 -59.04 4.16
C ASP A 306 -0.04 -58.91 2.89
N ARG A 307 0.12 -57.83 2.11
CA ARG A 307 -0.70 -57.48 0.94
C ARG A 307 0.10 -57.38 -0.35
N GLU A 308 1.41 -57.54 -0.26
CA GLU A 308 2.35 -57.60 -1.36
C GLU A 308 1.92 -58.55 -2.49
N SER A 309 1.25 -59.67 -2.15
CA SER A 309 0.77 -60.63 -3.14
C SER A 309 -0.45 -60.15 -3.92
N TYR A 310 -1.14 -59.08 -3.51
CA TYR A 310 -2.45 -58.71 -4.08
C TYR A 310 -2.36 -58.22 -5.53
N LEU A 311 -1.24 -57.60 -5.91
CA LEU A 311 -0.99 -57.13 -7.27
C LEU A 311 -0.38 -58.21 -8.19
N ASN A 312 -0.14 -59.43 -7.70
CA ASN A 312 0.40 -60.52 -8.52
C ASN A 312 -0.68 -61.14 -9.40
N THR A 313 -0.29 -61.63 -10.59
CA THR A 313 -1.18 -62.37 -11.50
C THR A 313 -1.18 -63.87 -11.24
N THR A 314 -0.12 -64.42 -10.64
CA THR A 314 -0.04 -65.84 -10.22
C THR A 314 -0.27 -65.94 -8.72
N CYS A 315 -1.37 -66.58 -8.31
CA CYS A 315 -1.77 -66.67 -6.90
C CYS A 315 -1.29 -67.96 -6.24
N SER A 316 -0.66 -67.83 -5.07
CA SER A 316 -0.52 -68.92 -4.07
C SER A 316 -1.55 -68.82 -2.94
N LEU A 317 -2.07 -67.61 -2.65
CA LEU A 317 -3.14 -67.30 -1.69
C LEU A 317 -4.15 -66.29 -2.29
N LYS A 318 -4.31 -65.09 -1.70
CA LYS A 318 -5.15 -63.99 -2.22
C LYS A 318 -4.32 -63.10 -3.17
N CYS A 319 -4.70 -63.08 -4.45
CA CYS A 319 -4.16 -62.16 -5.45
C CYS A 319 -5.18 -61.84 -6.54
N ILE A 320 -4.94 -60.79 -7.35
CA ILE A 320 -5.91 -60.34 -8.37
C ILE A 320 -6.25 -61.42 -9.41
N GLY A 321 -5.32 -62.34 -9.69
CA GLY A 321 -5.54 -63.50 -10.56
C GLY A 321 -6.60 -64.49 -10.07
N THR A 322 -7.00 -64.45 -8.79
CA THR A 322 -8.12 -65.26 -8.27
C THR A 322 -9.49 -64.65 -8.56
N ILE A 323 -9.57 -63.34 -8.78
CA ILE A 323 -10.83 -62.59 -8.98
C ILE A 323 -11.06 -62.30 -10.46
N ILE A 324 -10.00 -62.07 -11.23
CA ILE A 324 -10.06 -61.75 -12.66
C ILE A 324 -9.34 -62.89 -13.43
N PRO A 325 -10.04 -63.98 -13.76
CA PRO A 325 -9.50 -65.01 -14.65
C PRO A 325 -9.31 -64.46 -16.07
N GLN A 326 -8.37 -65.03 -16.82
CA GLN A 326 -8.03 -64.63 -18.19
C GLN A 326 -9.16 -64.81 -19.18
#